data_AF-A0A3S0JGK9-F1
#
_entry.id   AF-A0A3S0JGK9-F1
#
_cell.length_a   1.000
_cell.length_b   1.000
_cell.length_c   1.000
_cell.angle_alpha   90.00
_cell.angle_beta   90.00
_cell.angle_gamma   90.00
#
_symmetry.space_group_name_H-M   'P 1'
#
loop_
_entity.id
_entity.type
_entity.pdbx_description
1 polymer ?
#
loop_
_entity_poly.entity_id
_entity_poly.type
_entity_poly.pdbx_seq_one_letter_code
_entity_poly.pdbx_strand_id
1 'polypeptide(L)'
;MATEKLAAVVRPEYGQHLQQWMAERNLLVHDEALLARLANGADAFFLVTAWRIYQEYGGDKLLNNCPRCGRLARTPRARQCRHCGHRWYEASA
;
A
#
# COMPACT_ATOMS: atom_id res chain seq x y z
N MET A 1 -10.64 -4.73 32.38
CA MET A 1 -10.90 -5.92 31.53
C MET A 1 -10.60 -5.69 30.05
N ALA A 2 -11.31 -4.82 29.29
CA ALA A 2 -11.01 -4.58 27.87
C ALA A 2 -9.86 -3.57 27.63
N THR A 3 -9.74 -2.56 28.48
CA THR A 3 -8.73 -1.49 28.40
C THR A 3 -7.31 -1.94 28.78
N GLU A 4 -7.18 -2.90 29.69
CA GLU A 4 -5.87 -3.43 30.12
C GLU A 4 -5.16 -4.24 29.02
N LYS A 5 -5.91 -4.96 28.18
CA LYS A 5 -5.33 -5.71 27.05
C LYS A 5 -4.80 -4.77 25.96
N LEU A 6 -5.49 -3.65 25.71
CA LEU A 6 -5.02 -2.61 24.79
C LEU A 6 -3.74 -1.94 25.33
N ALA A 7 -3.69 -1.61 26.61
CA ALA A 7 -2.48 -1.05 27.23
C ALA A 7 -1.27 -2.01 27.18
N ALA A 8 -1.50 -3.32 27.28
CA ALA A 8 -0.44 -4.33 27.16
C ALA A 8 0.07 -4.52 25.72
N VAL A 9 -0.74 -4.21 24.70
CA VAL A 9 -0.31 -4.21 23.29
C VAL A 9 0.47 -2.94 22.95
N VAL A 10 0.19 -1.83 23.63
CA VAL A 10 0.82 -0.51 23.42
C VAL A 10 1.84 -0.22 24.53
N ARG A 11 2.67 -1.20 24.91
CA ARG A 11 3.77 -0.89 25.84
C ARG A 11 4.92 -0.20 25.09
N PRO A 12 5.40 0.96 25.54
CA PRO A 12 6.50 1.69 24.91
C PRO A 12 7.77 0.85 24.77
N GLU A 13 8.02 -0.04 25.74
CA GLU A 13 9.18 -0.94 25.74
C GLU A 13 9.23 -1.90 24.53
N TYR A 14 8.08 -2.33 23.98
CA TYR A 14 8.06 -3.18 22.77
C TYR A 14 8.57 -2.43 21.54
N GLY A 15 8.30 -1.12 21.46
CA GLY A 15 8.81 -0.28 20.39
C GLY A 15 10.32 -0.09 20.48
N GLN A 16 10.85 0.08 21.71
CA GLN A 16 12.27 0.34 21.94
C GLN A 16 13.16 -0.86 21.59
N HIS A 17 12.77 -2.08 22.00
CA HIS A 17 13.53 -3.28 21.66
C HIS A 17 13.52 -3.55 20.15
N LEU A 18 12.37 -3.36 19.48
CA LEU A 18 12.28 -3.46 18.02
C LEU A 18 13.16 -2.42 17.33
N GLN A 19 13.14 -1.16 17.79
CA GLN A 19 13.98 -0.10 17.24
C GLN A 19 15.47 -0.40 17.37
N GLN A 20 15.92 -0.87 18.53
CA GLN A 20 17.32 -1.28 18.75
C GLN A 20 17.70 -2.43 17.82
N TRP A 21 16.88 -3.48 17.74
CA TRP A 21 17.09 -4.62 16.85
C TRP A 21 17.16 -4.20 15.36
N MET A 22 16.33 -3.24 14.95
CA MET A 22 16.34 -2.67 13.60
C MET A 22 17.61 -1.84 13.34
N ALA A 23 18.03 -1.03 14.31
CA ALA A 23 19.24 -0.21 14.22
C ALA A 23 20.50 -1.07 14.07
N GLU A 24 20.67 -2.09 14.91
CA GLU A 24 21.79 -3.04 14.86
C GLU A 24 21.91 -3.76 13.51
N ARG A 25 20.77 -3.93 12.82
CA ARG A 25 20.69 -4.60 11.51
C ARG A 25 20.67 -3.64 10.33
N ASN A 26 20.87 -2.35 10.58
CA ASN A 26 20.82 -1.30 9.55
C ASN A 26 19.51 -1.31 8.74
N LEU A 27 18.39 -1.57 9.42
CA LEU A 27 17.02 -1.58 8.86
C LEU A 27 16.32 -0.22 9.00
N LEU A 28 16.96 0.76 9.64
CA LEU A 28 16.45 2.12 9.78
C LEU A 28 16.95 3.00 8.63
N VAL A 29 16.06 3.87 8.15
CA VAL A 29 16.39 4.86 7.12
C VAL A 29 16.88 6.14 7.80
N HIS A 30 18.03 6.65 7.36
CA HIS A 30 18.64 7.88 7.88
C HIS A 30 18.71 9.01 6.84
N ASP A 31 18.23 8.78 5.62
CA ASP A 31 18.22 9.79 4.55
C ASP A 31 17.18 10.88 4.85
N GLU A 32 17.64 12.11 5.07
CA GLU A 32 16.81 13.24 5.46
C GLU A 32 15.79 13.63 4.38
N ALA A 33 16.17 13.54 3.11
CA ALA A 33 15.27 13.86 1.99
C ALA A 33 14.13 12.83 1.87
N LEU A 34 14.41 11.55 2.15
CA LEU A 34 13.41 10.50 2.21
C LEU A 34 12.51 10.63 3.44
N LEU A 35 13.09 10.92 4.61
CA LEU A 35 12.33 11.16 5.84
C LEU A 35 11.40 12.38 5.71
N ALA A 36 11.84 13.45 5.03
CA ALA A 36 11.01 14.61 4.74
C ALA A 36 9.75 14.27 3.93
N ARG A 37 9.80 13.25 3.05
CA ARG A 37 8.62 12.79 2.31
C ARG A 37 7.60 12.06 3.19
N LEU A 38 8.01 11.59 4.36
CA LEU A 38 7.17 10.92 5.36
C LEU A 38 6.67 11.89 6.46
N ALA A 39 7.01 13.18 6.40
CA ALA A 39 6.68 14.16 7.44
C ALA A 39 5.18 14.25 7.77
N ASN A 40 4.32 13.99 6.78
CA ASN A 40 2.85 13.99 6.93
C ASN A 40 2.28 12.58 7.21
N GLY A 41 3.12 11.61 7.55
CA GLY A 41 2.75 10.22 7.80
C GLY A 41 2.72 9.34 6.55
N ALA A 42 2.60 8.03 6.79
CA ALA A 42 2.66 7.01 5.74
C ALA A 42 1.50 7.09 4.74
N ASP A 43 0.28 7.37 5.20
CA ASP A 43 -0.90 7.45 4.33
C ASP A 43 -0.78 8.60 3.32
N ALA A 44 -0.33 9.78 3.79
CA ALA A 44 -0.09 10.93 2.92
C ALA A 44 1.00 10.61 1.90
N PHE A 45 2.09 9.96 2.32
CA PHE A 45 3.15 9.51 1.42
C PHE A 45 2.64 8.55 0.34
N PHE A 46 1.82 7.56 0.72
CA PHE A 46 1.24 6.61 -0.24
C PHE A 46 0.33 7.30 -1.25
N LEU A 47 -0.55 8.21 -0.80
CA LEU A 47 -1.46 8.93 -1.69
C LEU A 47 -0.72 9.84 -2.67
N VAL A 48 0.23 10.65 -2.18
CA VAL A 48 1.04 11.53 -3.03
C VAL A 48 1.86 10.73 -4.03
N THR A 49 2.47 9.63 -3.59
CA THR A 49 3.26 8.75 -4.47
C THR A 49 2.39 8.08 -5.52
N ALA A 50 1.22 7.55 -5.14
CA ALA A 50 0.27 6.94 -6.06
C ALA A 50 -0.22 7.95 -7.10
N TRP A 51 -0.55 9.17 -6.68
CA TRP A 51 -0.95 10.25 -7.58
C TRP A 51 0.17 10.62 -8.56
N ARG A 52 1.41 10.75 -8.09
CA ARG A 52 2.55 11.03 -8.97
C ARG A 52 2.72 9.94 -10.03
N ILE A 53 2.71 8.68 -9.62
CA ILE A 53 2.82 7.53 -10.54
C ILE A 53 1.67 7.54 -11.55
N TYR A 54 0.45 7.80 -11.08
CA TYR A 54 -0.73 7.88 -11.93
C TYR A 54 -0.58 8.96 -13.00
N GLN A 55 -0.13 10.16 -12.63
CA GLN A 55 0.04 11.27 -13.58
C GLN A 55 1.20 11.05 -14.56
N GLU A 56 2.33 10.53 -14.09
CA GLU A 56 3.56 10.42 -14.89
C GLU A 56 3.55 9.20 -15.85
N TYR A 57 2.87 8.10 -15.48
CA TYR A 57 3.03 6.82 -16.18
C TYR A 57 1.78 6.30 -16.90
N GLY A 58 0.73 7.11 -17.06
CA GLY A 58 -0.35 6.81 -18.02
C GLY A 58 -1.79 6.88 -17.50
N GLY A 59 -2.02 7.38 -16.28
CA GLY A 59 -3.35 7.66 -15.75
C GLY A 59 -4.27 6.44 -15.77
N ASP A 60 -5.47 6.62 -16.33
CA ASP A 60 -6.47 5.55 -16.45
C ASP A 60 -5.97 4.32 -17.22
N LYS A 61 -4.96 4.47 -18.09
CA LYS A 61 -4.38 3.33 -18.83
C LYS A 61 -3.64 2.34 -17.92
N LEU A 62 -3.24 2.77 -16.71
CA LEU A 62 -2.63 1.89 -15.70
C LEU A 62 -3.67 1.02 -14.99
N LEU A 63 -4.95 1.43 -15.04
CA LEU A 63 -6.01 0.80 -14.27
C LEU A 63 -6.66 -0.31 -15.08
N ASN A 64 -6.52 -1.54 -14.59
CA ASN A 64 -7.26 -2.69 -15.13
C ASN A 64 -8.67 -2.71 -14.52
N ASN A 65 -9.61 -2.03 -15.15
CA ASN A 65 -11.01 -2.01 -14.73
C ASN A 65 -11.80 -3.12 -15.43
N CYS A 66 -12.74 -3.75 -14.71
CA CYS A 66 -13.60 -4.76 -15.30
C CYS A 66 -14.47 -4.15 -16.42
N PRO A 67 -14.46 -4.68 -17.65
CA PRO A 67 -15.24 -4.12 -18.76
C PRO A 67 -16.76 -4.24 -18.55
N ARG A 68 -17.21 -5.14 -17.66
CA ARG A 68 -18.63 -5.34 -17.36
C ARG A 68 -19.16 -4.43 -16.25
N CYS A 69 -18.39 -4.22 -15.18
CA CYS A 69 -18.89 -3.49 -14.00
C CYS A 69 -18.05 -2.27 -13.59
N GLY A 70 -16.99 -1.94 -14.34
CA GLY A 70 -16.15 -0.76 -14.12
C GLY A 70 -15.22 -0.82 -12.89
N ARG A 71 -15.36 -1.82 -12.01
CA ARG A 71 -14.54 -1.90 -10.79
C ARG A 71 -13.09 -2.29 -11.09
N LEU A 72 -12.16 -1.70 -10.35
CA LEU A 72 -10.73 -1.98 -10.43
C LEU A 72 -10.43 -3.44 -10.06
N ALA A 73 -9.65 -4.11 -10.91
CA ALA A 73 -9.21 -5.48 -10.67
C ALA A 73 -8.07 -5.54 -9.64
N ARG A 74 -7.92 -6.69 -8.98
CA ARG A 74 -6.92 -6.88 -7.91
C ARG A 74 -5.47 -6.81 -8.41
N THR A 75 -5.24 -7.10 -9.69
CA THR A 75 -3.93 -7.03 -10.33
C THR A 75 -4.05 -6.45 -11.74
N PRO A 76 -3.02 -5.76 -12.26
CA PRO A 76 -3.04 -5.22 -13.62
C PRO A 76 -3.25 -6.27 -14.73
N ARG A 77 -2.92 -7.53 -14.45
CA ARG A 77 -3.02 -8.65 -15.41
C ARG A 77 -4.25 -9.55 -15.20
N ALA A 78 -5.14 -9.20 -14.27
CA ALA A 78 -6.34 -10.00 -14.02
C ALA A 78 -7.24 -10.04 -15.27
N ARG A 79 -7.72 -11.25 -15.60
CA ARG A 79 -8.69 -11.52 -16.68
C ARG A 79 -10.06 -11.99 -16.16
N GLN A 80 -10.29 -11.86 -14.86
CA GLN A 80 -11.53 -12.22 -14.18
C GLN A 80 -11.82 -11.22 -13.05
N CYS A 81 -13.06 -10.73 -12.99
CA CYS A 81 -13.49 -9.78 -11.97
C CYS A 81 -13.97 -10.52 -10.72
N ARG A 82 -13.34 -10.21 -9.58
CA ARG A 82 -13.77 -10.74 -8.27
C ARG A 82 -15.12 -10.21 -7.80
N HIS A 83 -15.61 -9.11 -8.37
CA HIS A 83 -16.83 -8.44 -7.94
C HIS A 83 -18.07 -8.97 -8.65
N CYS A 84 -18.00 -9.22 -9.96
CA CYS A 84 -19.15 -9.65 -10.77
C CYS A 84 -18.94 -10.98 -11.48
N GLY A 85 -17.79 -11.64 -11.29
CA GLY A 85 -17.47 -12.93 -11.88
C GLY A 85 -17.17 -12.90 -13.39
N HIS A 86 -17.32 -11.75 -14.07
CA HIS A 86 -17.06 -11.65 -15.50
C HIS A 86 -15.60 -12.01 -15.83
N ARG A 87 -15.43 -12.75 -16.92
CA ARG A 87 -14.15 -13.25 -17.41
C ARG A 87 -13.92 -12.63 -18.79
N TRP A 88 -12.76 -12.00 -19.00
CA TRP A 88 -12.34 -11.42 -20.27
C TRP A 88 -11.00 -12.01 -20.69
N TYR A 89 -10.89 -13.34 -20.60
CA TYR A 89 -9.90 -14.06 -21.40
C TYR A 89 -10.08 -13.63 -22.85
N GLU A 90 -8.97 -13.38 -23.55
CA GLU A 90 -9.04 -12.98 -24.95
C GLU A 90 -10.00 -13.91 -25.69
N ALA A 91 -10.98 -13.33 -26.39
CA ALA A 91 -11.69 -14.04 -27.42
C ALA A 91 -10.72 -14.18 -28.60
N SER A 92 -9.73 -15.08 -28.45
CA SER A 92 -8.78 -15.42 -29.50
C SER A 92 -9.28 -16.68 -30.20
N ALA A 93 -9.99 -16.48 -31.29
CA ALA A 93 -9.95 -17.34 -32.47
C ALA A 93 -9.19 -16.58 -33.55
#